data_AF-Q2KB73-F1
#
_entry.id   AF-Q2KB73-F1
#
_cell.length_a   1.000
_cell.length_b   1.000
_cell.length_c   1.000
_cell.angle_alpha   90.00
_cell.angle_beta   90.00
_cell.angle_gamma   90.00
#
_symmetry.space_group_name_H-M   'P 1'
#
loop_
_entity.id
_entity.type
_entity.pdbx_description
1 polymer ?
#
loop_
_entity_poly.entity_id
_entity_poly.type
_entity_poly.pdbx_seq_one_letter_code
_entity_poly.pdbx_strand_id
1 'polypeptide(L)'
;MPRNPSTGVYSKPAGTTPSVGQVIDPAPWNALTTDLGNEITNSLPRDGSAPMTAPLKTASGTASAPGIGFATNPQTGLYLKGGGLLGFTQNGVDVGFDKASVYAAKSGDYTAVASDDNAVHRFTQAATLTLSAAATLGANWHYSSLPMVGT
;
A
#
# COMPACT_ATOMS: atom_id res chain seq x y z
N MET A 1 25.39 -11.04 20.82
CA MET A 1 26.14 -12.14 20.14
C MET A 1 26.32 -11.79 18.67
N PRO A 2 27.25 -12.39 17.90
CA PRO A 2 27.33 -12.14 16.47
C PRO A 2 26.09 -12.78 15.82
N ARG A 3 25.00 -12.02 15.73
CA ARG A 3 23.98 -12.28 14.72
C ARG A 3 24.69 -12.14 13.40
N ASN A 4 24.43 -13.02 12.45
CA ASN A 4 24.78 -12.68 11.08
C ASN A 4 23.91 -11.46 10.71
N PRO A 5 24.50 -10.27 10.55
CA PRO A 5 23.72 -9.04 10.32
C PRO A 5 22.93 -9.10 9.01
N SER A 6 23.23 -10.08 8.15
CA SER A 6 22.62 -10.29 6.85
C SER A 6 21.54 -11.39 6.82
N THR A 7 21.38 -12.21 7.87
CA THR A 7 20.40 -13.33 7.87
C THR A 7 19.48 -13.38 9.07
N GLY A 8 19.76 -12.63 10.15
CA GLY A 8 18.93 -12.63 11.37
C GLY A 8 18.94 -13.97 12.13
N VAL A 9 19.72 -14.96 11.68
CA VAL A 9 19.81 -16.28 12.33
C VAL A 9 20.60 -16.15 13.62
N TYR A 10 19.98 -16.59 14.72
CA TYR A 10 20.63 -16.75 16.01
C TYR A 10 21.47 -18.04 16.03
N SER A 11 22.72 -17.93 16.49
CA SER A 11 23.58 -19.07 16.82
C SER A 11 24.04 -18.93 18.27
N LYS A 12 23.67 -19.89 19.13
CA LYS A 12 23.99 -19.89 20.56
C LYS A 12 25.50 -19.75 20.80
N PRO A 13 25.97 -18.92 21.75
CA PRO A 13 27.40 -18.82 22.03
C PRO A 13 27.91 -20.15 22.59
N ALA A 14 29.09 -20.58 22.16
CA ALA A 14 29.74 -21.75 22.74
C ALA A 14 29.86 -21.60 24.26
N GLY A 15 29.66 -22.69 25.01
CA GLY A 15 29.78 -22.69 26.47
C GLY A 15 28.57 -22.14 27.25
N THR A 16 27.50 -21.70 26.59
CA THR A 16 26.25 -21.24 27.28
C THR A 16 25.22 -22.35 27.51
N THR A 17 25.57 -23.62 27.28
CA THR A 17 24.68 -24.76 27.56
C THR A 17 24.89 -25.22 29.00
N PRO A 18 23.92 -24.98 29.91
CA PRO A 18 24.04 -25.47 31.28
C PRO A 18 24.09 -27.00 31.25
N SER A 19 24.99 -27.57 32.05
CA SER A 19 25.03 -29.00 32.32
C SER A 19 24.54 -29.23 33.74
N VAL A 20 23.80 -30.31 33.96
CA VAL A 20 23.27 -30.66 35.28
C VAL A 20 24.43 -30.83 36.27
N GLY A 21 24.30 -30.21 37.44
CA GLY A 21 25.30 -30.30 38.51
C GLY A 21 26.56 -29.44 38.32
N GLN A 22 26.63 -28.60 37.28
CA GLN A 22 27.73 -27.66 37.06
C GLN A 22 27.29 -26.21 37.37
N VAL A 23 28.20 -25.43 37.94
CA VAL A 23 27.99 -23.99 38.13
C VAL A 23 28.04 -23.30 36.76
N ILE A 24 27.07 -22.42 36.49
CA ILE A 24 27.03 -21.64 35.25
C ILE A 24 28.05 -20.50 35.34
N ASP A 25 28.89 -20.35 34.32
CA ASP A 25 29.80 -19.21 34.22
C ASP A 25 28.97 -17.91 34.04
N PRO A 26 29.11 -16.92 34.95
CA PRO A 26 28.35 -15.69 34.88
C PRO A 26 28.65 -14.84 33.64
N ALA A 27 29.85 -14.93 33.08
CA ALA A 27 30.22 -14.11 31.91
C ALA A 27 29.38 -14.44 30.66
N PRO A 28 29.36 -15.70 30.16
CA PRO A 28 28.53 -16.08 29.01
C PRO A 28 27.03 -16.00 29.32
N TRP A 29 26.61 -16.16 30.58
CA TRP A 29 25.23 -15.99 31.01
C TRP A 29 24.75 -14.52 30.92
N ASN A 30 25.49 -13.58 31.51
CA ASN A 30 25.13 -12.16 31.48
C ASN A 30 25.13 -11.60 30.05
N ALA A 31 26.03 -12.11 29.20
CA ALA A 31 26.06 -11.77 27.78
C ALA A 31 24.79 -12.23 27.04
N LEU A 32 24.29 -13.43 27.33
CA LEU A 32 23.02 -13.93 26.80
C LEU A 32 21.84 -13.08 27.28
N THR A 33 21.75 -12.79 28.59
CA THR A 33 20.65 -11.99 29.16
C THR A 33 20.60 -10.58 28.58
N THR A 34 21.74 -9.94 28.40
CA THR A 34 21.83 -8.60 27.79
C THR A 34 21.34 -8.62 26.34
N ASP A 35 21.74 -9.63 25.56
CA ASP A 35 21.34 -9.74 24.16
C ASP A 35 19.84 -10.02 23.99
N LEU A 36 19.25 -10.84 24.88
CA LEU A 36 17.80 -11.07 24.95
C LEU A 36 17.04 -9.78 25.26
N GLY A 37 17.55 -8.97 26.21
CA GLY A 37 16.98 -7.66 26.52
C GLY A 37 16.96 -6.77 25.27
N ASN A 38 18.09 -6.65 24.58
CA ASN A 38 18.17 -5.89 23.33
C ASN A 38 17.22 -6.42 22.25
N GLU A 39 17.08 -7.73 22.11
CA GLU A 39 16.18 -8.32 21.10
C GLU A 39 14.72 -8.00 21.37
N ILE A 40 14.28 -8.15 22.62
CA ILE A 40 12.91 -7.84 23.01
C ILE A 40 12.63 -6.35 22.79
N THR A 41 13.57 -5.47 23.19
CA THR A 41 13.45 -4.01 23.00
C THR A 41 13.43 -3.61 21.52
N ASN A 42 14.19 -4.29 20.67
CA ASN A 42 14.27 -3.96 19.24
C ASN A 42 13.21 -4.69 18.38
N SER A 43 12.43 -5.59 18.97
CA SER A 43 11.35 -6.28 18.28
C SER A 43 10.15 -5.36 18.07
N LEU A 44 9.42 -5.54 16.96
CA LEU A 44 8.17 -4.80 16.72
C LEU A 44 7.04 -5.38 17.60
N PRO A 45 6.44 -4.60 18.51
CA PRO A 45 5.35 -5.08 19.34
C PRO A 45 4.09 -5.35 18.51
N ARG A 46 3.47 -6.52 18.70
CA ARG A 46 2.25 -6.91 17.96
C ARG A 46 1.00 -6.13 18.38
N ASP A 47 1.04 -5.52 19.55
CA ASP A 47 -0.01 -4.62 20.06
C ASP A 47 0.13 -3.19 19.50
N GLY A 48 1.18 -2.93 18.70
CA GLY A 48 1.44 -1.62 18.12
C GLY A 48 1.97 -0.58 19.11
N SER A 49 2.43 -1.00 20.30
CA SER A 49 2.94 -0.09 21.33
C SER A 49 4.22 0.68 20.94
N ALA A 50 4.97 0.21 19.92
CA ALA A 50 6.10 0.93 19.35
C ALA A 50 6.08 0.94 17.81
N PRO A 51 6.47 2.05 17.15
CA PRO A 51 6.49 2.15 15.70
C PRO A 51 7.76 1.55 15.07
N MET A 52 7.70 1.22 13.77
CA MET A 52 8.90 1.00 12.97
C MET A 52 9.67 2.32 12.79
N THR A 53 10.98 2.30 13.03
CA THR A 53 11.86 3.47 12.86
C THR A 53 12.46 3.58 11.46
N ALA A 54 12.26 2.58 10.61
CA ALA A 54 12.66 2.55 9.20
C ALA A 54 11.47 2.21 8.29
N PRO A 55 11.46 2.64 7.01
CA PRO A 55 10.37 2.32 6.08
C PRO A 55 10.20 0.82 5.85
N LEU A 56 8.95 0.38 5.75
CA LEU A 56 8.62 -0.98 5.30
C LEU A 56 8.88 -1.10 3.80
N LYS A 57 9.86 -1.93 3.42
CA LYS A 57 10.12 -2.29 2.01
C LYS A 57 9.62 -3.70 1.75
N THR A 58 8.61 -3.85 0.92
CA THR A 58 8.04 -5.15 0.55
C THR A 58 8.58 -5.63 -0.78
N ALA A 59 8.40 -6.92 -1.09
CA ALA A 59 8.61 -7.40 -2.45
C ALA A 59 7.69 -6.66 -3.43
N SER A 60 8.10 -6.54 -4.70
CA SER A 60 7.30 -5.87 -5.73
C SER A 60 5.94 -6.54 -5.92
N GLY A 61 5.88 -7.87 -5.89
CA GLY A 61 4.65 -8.63 -6.11
C GLY A 61 4.05 -8.47 -7.52
N THR A 62 2.90 -9.11 -7.72
CA THR A 62 2.07 -9.04 -8.93
C THR A 62 0.60 -8.92 -8.55
N ALA A 63 -0.29 -8.73 -9.52
CA ALA A 63 -1.73 -8.76 -9.24
C ALA A 63 -2.19 -10.10 -8.65
N SER A 64 -1.61 -11.23 -9.09
CA SER A 64 -1.94 -12.56 -8.55
C SER A 64 -1.21 -12.91 -7.25
N ALA A 65 -0.13 -12.20 -6.91
CA ALA A 65 0.68 -12.41 -5.72
C ALA A 65 1.22 -11.06 -5.19
N PRO A 66 0.38 -10.24 -4.52
CA PRO A 66 0.77 -8.92 -4.03
C PRO A 66 1.89 -8.98 -2.99
N GLY A 67 2.68 -7.90 -2.92
CA GLY A 67 3.78 -7.77 -1.95
C GLY A 67 3.29 -7.55 -0.51
N ILE A 68 2.11 -6.95 -0.35
CA ILE A 68 1.34 -6.91 0.89
C ILE A 68 0.04 -7.63 0.62
N GLY A 69 -0.24 -8.73 1.33
CA GLY A 69 -1.45 -9.54 1.12
C GLY A 69 -2.04 -10.08 2.42
N PHE A 70 -3.24 -10.65 2.32
CA PHE A 70 -3.94 -11.25 3.45
C PHE A 70 -3.76 -12.77 3.47
N ALA A 71 -3.50 -13.35 4.64
CA ALA A 71 -3.24 -14.79 4.76
C ALA A 71 -4.40 -15.67 4.26
N THR A 72 -5.64 -15.26 4.50
CA THR A 72 -6.84 -15.99 4.07
C THR A 72 -7.24 -15.73 2.61
N ASN A 73 -6.73 -14.65 2.01
CA ASN A 73 -6.94 -14.32 0.61
C ASN A 73 -5.63 -13.74 0.03
N PRO A 74 -4.69 -14.62 -0.37
CA PRO A 74 -3.35 -14.21 -0.77
C PRO A 74 -3.33 -13.44 -2.10
N GLN A 75 -4.45 -13.37 -2.81
CA GLN A 75 -4.59 -12.67 -4.09
C GLN A 75 -5.21 -11.27 -3.92
N THR A 76 -5.41 -10.81 -2.67
CA THR A 76 -5.94 -9.46 -2.37
C THR A 76 -4.88 -8.66 -1.62
N GLY A 77 -4.59 -7.44 -2.06
CA GLY A 77 -3.51 -6.64 -1.47
C GLY A 77 -2.93 -5.51 -2.33
N LEU A 78 -1.68 -5.15 -2.04
CA LEU A 78 -0.91 -4.09 -2.71
C LEU A 78 0.32 -4.66 -3.43
N TYR A 79 0.60 -4.17 -4.63
CA TYR A 79 1.76 -4.57 -5.43
C TYR A 79 2.33 -3.39 -6.22
N LEU A 80 3.56 -3.53 -6.71
CA LEU A 80 4.17 -2.57 -7.61
C LEU A 80 3.76 -2.90 -9.05
N LYS A 81 2.87 -2.09 -9.63
CA LYS A 81 2.36 -2.29 -11.00
C LYS A 81 3.43 -2.09 -12.07
N GLY A 82 4.51 -1.39 -11.73
CA GLY A 82 5.59 -0.99 -12.61
C GLY A 82 5.61 0.54 -12.80
N GLY A 83 6.74 1.09 -13.27
CA GLY A 83 6.85 2.54 -13.56
C GLY A 83 6.63 3.46 -12.35
N GLY A 84 6.82 2.95 -11.12
CA GLY A 84 6.55 3.71 -9.89
C GLY A 84 5.07 3.78 -9.49
N LEU A 85 4.18 3.06 -10.18
CA LEU A 85 2.75 3.03 -9.89
C LEU A 85 2.42 1.97 -8.83
N LEU A 86 1.62 2.38 -7.85
CA LEU A 86 1.02 1.47 -6.88
C LEU A 86 -0.16 0.75 -7.53
N GLY A 87 -0.20 -0.58 -7.40
CA GLY A 87 -1.31 -1.42 -7.81
C GLY A 87 -2.05 -1.98 -6.62
N PHE A 88 -3.36 -2.09 -6.75
CA PHE A 88 -4.25 -2.75 -5.81
C PHE A 88 -4.81 -3.97 -6.50
N THR A 89 -4.95 -5.08 -5.80
CA THR A 89 -5.52 -6.31 -6.37
C THR A 89 -6.59 -6.86 -5.45
N GLN A 90 -7.66 -7.37 -6.06
CA GLN A 90 -8.71 -8.11 -5.38
C GLN A 90 -8.93 -9.40 -6.16
N ASN A 91 -8.81 -10.53 -5.45
CA ASN A 91 -8.97 -11.85 -6.05
C ASN A 91 -8.12 -12.08 -7.32
N GLY A 92 -6.91 -11.50 -7.35
CA GLY A 92 -5.96 -11.66 -8.45
C GLY A 92 -6.13 -10.69 -9.61
N VAL A 93 -7.07 -9.75 -9.50
CA VAL A 93 -7.41 -8.78 -10.54
C VAL A 93 -7.03 -7.38 -10.07
N ASP A 94 -6.38 -6.62 -10.95
CA ASP A 94 -6.04 -5.22 -10.69
C ASP A 94 -7.29 -4.36 -10.47
N VAL A 95 -7.23 -3.50 -9.46
CA VAL A 95 -8.27 -2.53 -9.13
C VAL A 95 -7.74 -1.14 -9.45
N GLY A 96 -8.39 -0.48 -10.40
CA GLY A 96 -8.16 0.92 -10.72
C GLY A 96 -9.01 1.84 -9.84
N PHE A 97 -8.49 3.04 -9.58
CA PHE A 97 -9.27 4.14 -9.02
C PHE A 97 -9.47 5.21 -10.08
N ASP A 98 -10.68 5.73 -10.17
CA ASP A 98 -10.96 6.89 -11.00
C ASP A 98 -10.21 8.12 -10.48
N LYS A 99 -9.96 9.08 -11.38
CA LYS A 99 -9.37 10.37 -11.02
C LYS A 99 -10.27 11.13 -10.05
N ALA A 100 -9.77 12.19 -9.42
CA ALA A 100 -10.65 13.10 -8.67
C ALA A 100 -11.72 13.70 -9.58
N SER A 101 -12.97 13.78 -9.10
CA SER A 101 -14.03 14.41 -9.88
C SER A 101 -13.84 15.93 -9.94
N VAL A 102 -14.03 16.51 -11.12
CA VAL A 102 -13.92 17.95 -11.36
C VAL A 102 -15.30 18.55 -11.49
N TYR A 103 -15.61 19.60 -10.73
CA TYR A 103 -16.86 20.33 -10.87
C TYR A 103 -16.69 21.56 -11.75
N ALA A 104 -17.50 21.71 -12.81
CA ALA A 104 -17.48 22.91 -13.64
C ALA A 104 -18.87 23.37 -14.04
N ALA A 105 -19.08 24.69 -14.11
CA ALA A 105 -20.30 25.29 -14.64
C ALA A 105 -20.10 25.68 -16.11
N LYS A 106 -21.12 25.43 -16.95
CA LYS A 106 -21.16 25.81 -18.36
C LYS A 106 -22.42 26.64 -18.61
N SER A 107 -22.31 27.69 -19.41
CA SER A 107 -23.41 28.61 -19.72
C SER A 107 -23.90 28.50 -21.18
N GLY A 108 -23.40 27.53 -21.92
CA GLY A 108 -23.76 27.27 -23.31
C GLY A 108 -23.21 25.92 -23.77
N ASP A 109 -23.32 25.68 -25.07
CA ASP A 109 -22.85 24.45 -25.70
C ASP A 109 -21.41 24.13 -25.33
N TYR A 110 -21.13 22.84 -25.15
CA TYR A 110 -19.82 22.39 -24.71
C TYR A 110 -19.44 21.06 -25.36
N THR A 111 -18.24 21.01 -25.94
CA THR A 111 -17.63 19.77 -26.41
C THR A 111 -16.77 19.22 -25.30
N ALA A 112 -17.07 17.99 -24.85
CA ALA A 112 -16.26 17.34 -23.83
C ALA A 112 -14.80 17.16 -24.31
N VAL A 113 -13.87 17.21 -23.39
CA VAL A 113 -12.44 16.98 -23.63
C VAL A 113 -11.93 15.87 -22.71
N ALA A 114 -10.74 15.34 -23.00
CA ALA A 114 -10.14 14.25 -22.20
C ALA A 114 -9.94 14.61 -20.72
N SER A 115 -9.76 15.90 -20.40
CA SER A 115 -9.66 16.37 -19.01
C SER A 115 -10.99 16.37 -18.27
N ASP A 116 -12.12 16.19 -18.95
CA ASP A 116 -13.44 16.07 -18.32
C ASP A 116 -13.73 14.64 -17.85
N ASP A 117 -12.72 13.77 -17.86
CA ASP A 117 -12.79 12.43 -17.27
C ASP A 117 -13.10 12.51 -15.78
N ASN A 118 -14.19 11.87 -15.38
CA ASN A 118 -14.81 11.96 -14.06
C ASN A 118 -15.34 13.37 -13.70
N ALA A 119 -15.57 14.25 -14.66
CA ALA A 119 -16.12 15.58 -14.40
C ALA A 119 -17.65 15.56 -14.18
N VAL A 120 -18.09 16.51 -13.36
CA VAL A 120 -19.49 16.88 -13.14
C VAL A 120 -19.70 18.27 -13.70
N HIS A 121 -20.38 18.37 -14.84
CA HIS A 121 -20.71 19.65 -15.47
C HIS A 121 -22.13 20.11 -15.14
N ARG A 122 -22.27 21.32 -14.63
CA ARG A 122 -23.56 21.99 -14.40
C ARG A 122 -23.85 22.96 -15.53
N PHE A 123 -24.92 22.70 -16.28
CA PHE A 123 -25.38 23.65 -17.28
C PHE A 123 -26.33 24.67 -16.63
N THR A 124 -25.97 25.94 -16.74
CA THR A 124 -26.71 27.07 -16.15
C THR A 124 -27.74 27.66 -17.11
N GLN A 125 -27.70 27.25 -18.38
CA GLN A 125 -28.64 27.61 -19.44
C GLN A 125 -28.89 26.39 -20.33
N ALA A 126 -29.87 26.48 -21.22
CA ALA A 126 -30.08 25.48 -22.26
C ALA A 126 -28.81 25.36 -23.11
N ALA A 127 -28.29 24.13 -23.22
CA ALA A 127 -27.00 23.87 -23.84
C ALA A 127 -26.96 22.44 -24.38
N THR A 128 -26.16 22.25 -25.41
CA THR A 128 -25.83 20.96 -26.01
C THR A 128 -24.47 20.49 -25.51
N LEU A 129 -24.42 19.29 -24.95
CA LEU A 129 -23.17 18.58 -24.70
C LEU A 129 -22.81 17.73 -25.93
N THR A 130 -21.67 17.99 -26.54
CA THR A 130 -21.14 17.17 -27.63
C THR A 130 -20.08 16.20 -27.13
N LEU A 131 -20.33 14.91 -27.34
CA LEU A 131 -19.36 13.83 -27.16
C LEU A 131 -18.87 13.40 -28.55
N SER A 132 -17.62 13.70 -28.88
CA SER A 132 -17.02 13.34 -30.18
C SER A 132 -15.77 12.51 -29.97
N ALA A 133 -15.34 11.76 -31.00
CA ALA A 133 -14.09 11.00 -30.95
C ALA A 133 -12.82 11.87 -30.77
N ALA A 134 -12.92 13.18 -31.00
CA ALA A 134 -11.85 14.15 -30.75
C ALA A 134 -11.71 14.51 -29.26
N ALA A 135 -12.77 14.33 -28.48
CA ALA A 135 -12.63 14.03 -27.07
C ALA A 135 -12.12 12.60 -27.04
N THR A 136 -10.86 12.33 -26.74
CA THR A 136 -10.43 10.95 -26.50
C THR A 136 -11.12 10.46 -25.23
N LEU A 137 -12.35 9.98 -25.37
CA LEU A 137 -13.10 9.18 -24.42
C LEU A 137 -12.29 7.89 -24.26
N GLY A 138 -11.29 7.93 -23.38
CA GLY A 138 -10.43 6.78 -23.12
C GLY A 138 -11.26 5.58 -22.66
N ALA A 139 -10.63 4.39 -22.61
CA ALA A 139 -11.25 3.27 -21.93
C ALA A 139 -11.63 3.68 -20.49
N ASN A 140 -12.86 3.38 -20.08
CA ASN A 140 -13.42 3.74 -18.76
C ASN A 140 -13.55 5.25 -18.50
N TRP A 141 -13.78 6.06 -19.54
CA TRP A 141 -14.12 7.48 -19.35
C TRP A 141 -15.54 7.65 -18.83
N HIS A 142 -15.70 8.44 -17.76
CA HIS A 142 -17.00 8.70 -17.14
C HIS A 142 -17.31 10.21 -17.14
N TYR A 143 -18.56 10.58 -17.39
CA TYR A 143 -19.00 11.98 -17.39
C TYR A 143 -20.40 12.12 -16.81
N SER A 144 -20.59 13.12 -15.96
CA SER A 144 -21.89 13.45 -15.36
C SER A 144 -22.32 14.87 -15.69
N SER A 145 -23.56 15.06 -16.12
CA SER A 145 -24.18 16.38 -16.28
C SER A 145 -25.28 16.62 -15.27
N LEU A 146 -25.33 17.82 -14.70
CA LEU A 146 -26.42 18.31 -13.88
C LEU A 146 -27.25 19.32 -14.71
N PRO A 147 -28.59 19.15 -14.78
CA PRO A 147 -29.45 20.09 -15.48
C PRO A 147 -29.59 21.42 -14.73
N MET A 148 -30.14 22.42 -15.40
CA MET A 148 -30.59 23.67 -14.78
C MET A 148 -31.67 23.36 -13.73
N VAL A 149 -31.50 23.85 -12.50
CA VAL A 149 -32.57 23.86 -11.49
C VAL A 149 -33.49 25.02 -11.84
N GLY A 150 -34.73 24.73 -12.24
CA GLY A 150 -35.73 25.76 -12.55
C GLY A 150 -35.98 26.65 -11.34
N THR A 151 -35.93 27.96 -11.56
CA THR A 151 -36.59 28.96 -10.70
C THR A 151 -37.95 29.28 -11.27
#